data_AF-A0AAN8INA0-F1
#
_entry.id   AF-A0AAN8INA0-F1
#
_cell.length_a   1.000
_cell.length_b   1.000
_cell.length_c   1.000
_cell.angle_alpha   90.00
_cell.angle_beta   90.00
_cell.angle_gamma   90.00
#
_symmetry.space_group_name_H-M   'P 1'
#
loop_
_entity.id
_entity.type
_entity.pdbx_description
1 polymer ?
#
loop_
_entity_poly.entity_id
_entity_poly.type
_entity_poly.pdbx_seq_one_letter_code
_entity_poly.pdbx_strand_id
1 'polypeptide(L)' 'MNHTINELIHPDDQDKIRDQLCGSEVAINKVLDLKTGTVKREGAASRVHMTCRRGFICRMRLGPLEP' A
#
# COMPACT_ATOMS: atom_id res chain seq x y z
N MET A 1 18.74 4.39 -15.80
CA MET A 1 17.76 5.42 -15.37
C MET A 1 16.83 4.76 -14.38
N ASN A 2 16.71 5.31 -13.16
CA ASN A 2 15.75 4.83 -12.16
C ASN A 2 14.46 5.62 -12.35
N HIS A 3 13.49 5.04 -13.06
CA HIS A 3 12.13 5.60 -13.15
C HIS A 3 11.35 5.21 -11.91
N THR A 4 10.61 6.14 -11.33
CA THR A 4 9.67 5.81 -10.27
C THR A 4 8.44 5.11 -10.86
N ILE A 5 7.81 4.19 -10.12
CA ILE A 5 6.64 3.46 -10.62
C ILE A 5 5.49 4.40 -11.03
N ASN A 6 5.36 5.55 -10.37
CA ASN A 6 4.33 6.55 -10.64
C ASN A 6 4.47 7.17 -12.04
N GLU A 7 5.70 7.33 -12.56
CA GLU A 7 5.95 7.84 -13.92
C GLU A 7 5.50 6.87 -15.01
N LEU A 8 5.41 5.58 -14.66
CA LEU A 8 5.08 4.52 -15.59
C LEU A 8 3.59 4.14 -15.54
N ILE A 9 2.82 4.59 -14.56
CA ILE A 9 1.40 4.28 -14.43
C ILE A 9 0.56 5.27 -15.23
N HIS A 10 -0.45 4.78 -15.95
CA HIS A 10 -1.43 5.61 -16.65
C HIS A 10 -2.10 6.61 -15.68
N PRO A 11 -2.30 7.89 -16.05
CA PRO A 11 -2.82 8.93 -15.16
C PRO A 11 -4.09 8.51 -14.40
N ASP A 12 -5.10 7.94 -15.07
CA ASP A 12 -6.34 7.52 -14.38
C ASP A 12 -6.19 6.37 -13.37
N ASP A 13 -5.04 5.67 -13.37
CA ASP A 13 -4.78 4.56 -12.45
C ASP A 13 -3.88 4.99 -11.27
N GLN A 14 -3.30 6.19 -11.31
CA GLN A 14 -2.30 6.63 -10.31
C GLN A 14 -2.84 6.69 -8.88
N ASP A 15 -4.02 7.28 -8.67
CA ASP A 15 -4.61 7.42 -7.33
C ASP A 15 -4.92 6.06 -6.71
N LYS A 16 -5.52 5.15 -7.50
CA LYS A 16 -5.85 3.79 -7.06
C LYS A 16 -4.61 3.00 -6.64
N ILE A 17 -3.50 3.17 -7.37
CA ILE A 17 -2.24 2.47 -7.07
C ILE A 17 -1.54 3.10 -5.89
N ARG A 18 -1.57 4.43 -5.76
CA ARG A 18 -1.03 5.14 -4.60
C ARG A 18 -1.70 4.66 -3.31
N ASP A 19 -3.02 4.49 -3.30
CA ASP A 19 -3.74 3.97 -2.15
C ASP A 19 -3.33 2.53 -1.84
N GLN A 20 -3.28 1.68 -2.88
CA GLN A 20 -2.82 0.30 -2.76
C GLN A 20 -1.33 0.15 -2.41
N LEU A 21 -0.52 1.21 -2.45
CA LEU A 21 0.88 1.21 -2.01
C LEU A 21 1.09 1.97 -0.69
N CYS A 22 0.09 2.75 -0.24
CA CYS A 22 0.15 3.50 1.01
C CYS A 22 0.21 2.56 2.22
N GLY A 23 1.23 2.73 3.07
CA GLY A 23 1.44 1.92 4.29
C GLY A 23 0.49 2.23 5.44
N SER A 24 -0.29 3.31 5.36
CA SER A 24 -1.12 3.80 6.46
C SER A 24 -2.31 2.89 6.77
N GLU A 25 -2.83 2.16 5.79
CA GLU A 25 -3.93 1.21 6.02
C GLU A 25 -3.44 -0.09 6.71
N VAL A 26 -2.12 -0.29 6.72
CA VAL A 26 -1.42 -1.32 7.51
C VAL A 26 -1.00 -0.74 8.87
N ALA A 27 -1.70 0.28 9.37
CA ALA A 27 -1.65 0.62 10.78
C ALA A 27 -2.36 -0.50 11.57
N ILE A 28 -1.60 -1.57 11.78
CA ILE A 28 -1.75 -2.63 12.80
C ILE A 28 -2.82 -2.23 13.81
N ASN A 29 -3.88 -3.04 13.90
CA ASN A 29 -4.99 -2.97 14.87
C ASN A 29 -4.54 -2.45 16.25
N LYS A 30 -4.45 -1.13 16.40
CA LYS A 30 -4.14 -0.47 17.66
C LYS A 30 -5.48 -0.16 18.30
N VAL A 31 -5.98 -1.13 19.05
CA VAL A 31 -7.25 -0.97 19.77
C VAL A 31 -6.95 -0.28 21.10
N LEU A 32 -7.64 0.83 21.35
CA LEU A 32 -7.64 1.49 22.65
C LEU A 32 -8.57 0.70 23.58
N ASP A 33 -8.01 0.09 24.62
CA ASP A 33 -8.79 -0.52 25.68
C ASP A 33 -9.32 0.59 26.59
N LEU A 34 -10.58 1.00 26.39
CA LEU A 34 -11.19 2.10 27.14
C LEU A 34 -11.25 1.84 28.66
N LYS A 35 -11.25 0.57 29.07
CA LYS A 35 -11.30 0.18 30.49
C LYS A 35 -9.98 0.44 31.20
N THR A 36 -8.85 0.29 30.51
CA THR A 36 -7.50 0.38 31.09
C THR A 36 -6.70 1.58 30.58
N GLY A 37 -7.23 2.33 29.60
CA GLY A 37 -6.54 3.46 28.97
C GLY A 37 -5.28 3.07 28.21
N THR A 38 -5.04 1.77 28.00
CA THR A 38 -3.81 1.26 27.38
C THR A 38 -4.07 0.91 25.93
N VAL A 39 -3.19 1.36 25.04
CA VAL A 39 -3.17 0.88 23.65
C VAL A 39 -2.56 -0.51 23.65
N LYS A 40 -3.40 -1.54 23.47
CA LYS A 40 -2.92 -2.91 23.35
C LYS A 40 -2.43 -3.12 21.93
N ARG A 41 -1.12 -3.33 21.77
CA ARG A 41 -0.58 -3.95 20.55
C ARG A 41 -0.79 -5.43 20.71
N GLU A 42 -1.82 -6.00 20.07
CA GLU A 42 -1.80 -7.45 19.87
C GLU A 42 -0.55 -7.75 19.03
N GLY A 43 0.37 -8.49 19.64
CA GLY A 43 1.72 -8.68 19.13
C GLY A 43 1.65 -9.10 17.67
N ALA A 44 2.41 -8.40 16.82
CA ALA A 44 2.68 -8.85 15.48
C ALA A 44 3.30 -10.25 15.61
N ALA A 45 2.49 -11.28 15.36
CA ALA A 45 3.06 -12.56 14.99
C ALA A 45 4.04 -12.23 13.87
N SER A 46 5.30 -12.63 14.05
CA SER A 46 6.33 -12.68 13.01
C SER A 46 5.86 -13.64 11.92
N ARG A 47 4.84 -13.21 11.20
CA ARG A 47 4.38 -13.78 9.96
C ARG A 47 4.30 -12.58 9.05
N VAL A 48 5.23 -12.55 8.11
CA VAL A 48 5.02 -11.90 6.82
C VAL A 48 3.84 -12.64 6.16
N HIS A 49 2.63 -12.43 6.68
CA HIS A 49 1.40 -13.12 6.32
C HIS A 49 0.58 -12.16 5.48
N MET A 50 0.06 -12.67 4.36
CA MET A 50 -1.03 -12.23 3.45
C MET A 50 -1.52 -10.77 3.46
N THR A 51 -1.61 -10.11 4.61
CA THR A 51 -1.94 -8.70 4.81
C THR A 51 -0.98 -7.70 4.16
N CYS A 52 0.29 -8.07 3.93
CA CYS A 52 1.25 -7.23 3.22
C CYS A 52 1.25 -7.47 1.69
N ARG A 53 0.54 -8.49 1.21
CA ARG A 53 0.42 -8.78 -0.22
C ARG A 53 -0.58 -7.78 -0.83
N ARG A 54 -0.05 -6.82 -1.59
CA ARG A 54 -0.85 -5.87 -2.35
C ARG A 54 -1.14 -6.45 -3.72
N GLY A 55 -2.42 -6.51 -4.10
CA GLY A 55 -2.87 -6.98 -5.41
C GLY A 55 -3.60 -5.87 -6.12
N PHE A 56 -3.16 -5.52 -7.33
CA PHE A 56 -3.78 -4.48 -8.14
C PHE A 56 -3.59 -4.78 -9.63
N ILE A 57 -4.38 -4.10 -10.46
CA ILE A 57 -4.23 -4.08 -11.92
C ILE A 57 -4.11 -2.61 -12.32
N CYS A 58 -3.11 -2.26 -13.12
CA CYS A 58 -2.96 -0.93 -13.70
C CYS A 58 -2.43 -1.01 -15.13
N ARG A 59 -2.67 0.04 -15.91
CA ARG A 59 -2.05 0.23 -17.22
C ARG A 59 -0.69 0.87 -17.01
N MET A 60 0.33 0.29 -17.64
CA MET A 60 1.68 0.84 -17.63
C MET A 60 2.03 1.43 -18.99
N ARG A 61 2.74 2.56 -18.99
CA ARG A 61 3.41 3.10 -20.16
C ARG A 61 4.51 2.13 -20.60
N LEU A 62 4.44 1.67 -21.85
CA LEU A 62 5.45 0.82 -22.46
C LEU A 62 6.08 1.55 -23.66
N GLY A 63 7.39 1.73 -23.63
CA GLY A 63 8.14 2.36 -24.70
C GLY A 63 7.85 3.86 -24.89
N PRO A 64 8.49 4.49 -25.88
CA PRO A 64 8.06 5.79 -26.38
C PRO A 64 6.62 5.64 -26.91
N LEU A 65 5.75 6.59 -26.57
CA LEU A 65 4.58 6.84 -27.41
C LEU A 65 5.18 7.36 -28.71
N GLU A 66 5.30 6.50 -29.73
CA GLU A 66 5.73 6.97 -31.04
C GLU A 66 4.78 8.11 -31.49
N PRO A 67 5.33 9.13 -32.16
CA PRO A 67 4.65 10.41 -32.38
C PRO A 67 3.34 10.32 -33.16
#